data_AF-A0A925W241-F1
#
_entry.id   AF-A0A925W241-F1
#
_cell.length_a   1.000
_cell.length_b   1.000
_cell.length_c   1.000
_cell.angle_alpha   90.00
_cell.angle_beta   90.00
_cell.angle_gamma   90.00
#
_symmetry.space_group_name_H-M   'P 1'
#
loop_
_entity.id
_entity.type
_entity.pdbx_description
1 polymer ?
#
loop_
_entity_poly.entity_id
_entity_poly.type
_entity_poly.pdbx_seq_one_letter_code
_entity_poly.pdbx_strand_id
1 'polypeptide(L)' 'GRERLIEVKTTAFGKTTPFYASRREVQVSEEFGAQYHLYRLFKFRDAPRAFVLNGSLRQTCRLEASIFEAKAR' A
#
# COMPACT_ATOMS: atom_id res chain seq x y z
N GLY A 1 -17.15 -2.74 -16.74
CA GLY A 1 -15.84 -2.47 -16.11
C GLY A 1 -15.37 -3.71 -15.37
N ARG A 2 -14.06 -3.87 -15.12
CA ARG A 2 -13.53 -4.95 -14.26
C ARG A 2 -13.40 -4.46 -12.82
N GLU A 3 -13.64 -5.34 -11.86
CA GLU A 3 -13.47 -5.06 -10.43
C GLU A 3 -12.02 -4.64 -10.11
N ARG A 4 -11.87 -3.73 -9.13
CA ARG A 4 -10.59 -3.24 -8.65
C ARG A 4 -10.64 -3.10 -7.14
N LEU A 5 -9.66 -3.68 -6.46
CA LEU A 5 -9.38 -3.44 -5.05
C LEU A 5 -8.41 -2.26 -4.95
N ILE A 6 -8.84 -1.19 -4.29
CA ILE A 6 -8.09 0.05 -4.18
C ILE A 6 -7.67 0.27 -2.73
N GLU A 7 -6.36 0.32 -2.51
CA GLU A 7 -5.75 0.75 -1.26
C GLU A 7 -5.16 2.15 -1.45
N VAL A 8 -5.40 3.07 -0.52
CA VAL A 8 -4.92 4.46 -0.61
C VAL A 8 -4.00 4.78 0.55
N LYS A 9 -2.78 5.23 0.27
CA LYS A 9 -1.81 5.68 1.28
C LYS A 9 -1.36 7.11 0.97
N THR A 10 -1.73 8.06 1.83
CA THR A 10 -1.35 9.47 1.76
C THR A 10 -0.06 9.75 2.55
N THR A 11 0.75 10.69 2.08
CA THR A 11 1.88 11.23 2.86
C THR A 11 1.97 12.75 2.73
N ALA A 12 2.38 13.41 3.82
CA ALA A 12 2.74 14.83 3.81
C ALA A 12 4.12 15.08 3.18
N PHE A 13 4.91 14.02 2.99
CA PHE A 13 6.28 14.07 2.49
C PHE A 13 6.36 13.69 1.00
N GLY A 14 7.55 13.30 0.54
CA GLY A 14 7.82 12.93 -0.86
C GLY A 14 7.14 11.64 -1.30
N LYS A 15 7.12 11.41 -2.62
CA LYS A 15 6.46 10.25 -3.26
C LYS A 15 6.98 8.88 -2.78
N THR A 16 8.23 8.79 -2.33
CA THR A 16 8.90 7.55 -1.90
C THR A 16 8.86 7.32 -0.40
N THR A 17 8.19 8.17 0.38
CA THR A 17 8.10 8.01 1.82
C THR A 17 7.52 6.63 2.18
N PRO A 18 8.19 5.85 3.05
CA PRO A 18 7.67 4.56 3.50
C PRO A 18 6.28 4.70 4.14
N PHE A 19 5.55 3.59 4.18
CA PHE A 19 4.23 3.50 4.81
C PHE A 19 4.13 2.13 5.48
N TYR A 20 3.28 2.03 6.49
CA TYR A 20 2.96 0.76 7.11
C TYR A 20 1.92 0.02 6.29
N ALA A 21 2.17 -1.26 6.06
CA ALA A 21 1.20 -2.20 5.53
C ALA A 21 0.88 -3.24 6.60
N SER A 22 -0.41 -3.49 6.82
CA SER A 22 -0.84 -4.55 7.73
C SER A 22 -0.65 -5.92 7.10
N ARG A 23 -0.60 -6.98 7.94
CA ARG A 23 -0.57 -8.37 7.46
C ARG A 23 -1.71 -8.66 6.48
N ARG A 24 -2.91 -8.15 6.78
CA ARG A 24 -4.10 -8.34 5.95
C ARG A 24 -3.97 -7.66 4.59
N GLU A 25 -3.49 -6.42 4.55
CA GLU A 25 -3.27 -5.69 3.30
C GLU A 25 -2.29 -6.42 2.38
N VAL A 26 -1.18 -6.93 2.95
CA VAL A 26 -0.22 -7.76 2.19
C VAL A 26 -0.90 -9.01 1.65
N GLN A 27 -1.61 -9.77 2.49
CA GLN A 27 -2.29 -11.00 2.08
C GLN A 27 -3.32 -10.76 0.96
N VAL A 28 -4.19 -9.76 1.12
CA VAL A 28 -5.20 -9.39 0.11
C VAL A 28 -4.53 -8.97 -1.20
N SER A 29 -3.43 -8.22 -1.12
CA SER A 29 -2.69 -7.82 -2.33
C SER A 29 -2.07 -9.01 -3.08
N GLU A 30 -1.66 -10.06 -2.36
CA GLU A 30 -1.13 -11.29 -2.96
C GLU A 30 -2.24 -12.12 -3.61
N GLU A 31 -3.36 -12.32 -2.91
CA GLU A 31 -4.50 -13.10 -3.38
C GLU A 31 -5.16 -12.47 -4.62
N PHE A 32 -5.29 -11.15 -4.64
CA PHE A 32 -6.00 -10.40 -5.68
C PHE A 32 -5.06 -9.53 -6.53
N GLY A 33 -3.80 -9.93 -6.72
CA GLY A 33 -2.76 -9.08 -7.34
C GLY A 33 -3.16 -8.43 -8.67
N ALA A 34 -3.84 -9.16 -9.56
CA ALA A 34 -4.30 -8.61 -10.85
C ALA A 34 -5.37 -7.50 -10.71
N GLN A 35 -6.03 -7.43 -9.56
CA GLN A 35 -7.11 -6.50 -9.24
C GLN A 35 -6.69 -5.48 -8.17
N TYR A 36 -5.53 -5.65 -7.53
CA TYR A 36 -5.05 -4.80 -6.44
C TYR A 36 -4.28 -3.59 -6.97
N HIS A 37 -4.67 -2.41 -6.51
CA HIS A 37 -4.11 -1.13 -6.93
C HIS A 37 -3.77 -0.30 -5.68
N LEU A 38 -2.49 -0.02 -5.46
CA LEU A 38 -2.04 0.88 -4.41
C LEU A 38 -1.90 2.29 -4.96
N TYR A 39 -2.73 3.20 -4.49
CA TYR A 39 -2.70 4.62 -4.81
C TYR A 39 -1.85 5.37 -3.78
N ARG A 40 -0.74 5.96 -4.23
CA ARG A 40 0.16 6.77 -3.41
C ARG A 40 -0.11 8.24 -3.66
N LEU A 41 -0.73 8.89 -2.67
CA LEU A 41 -1.06 10.32 -2.69
C LEU A 41 -0.01 11.12 -1.93
N PHE A 42 0.51 12.17 -2.56
CA PHE A 42 1.53 13.06 -1.99
C PHE A 42 1.29 14.51 -2.43
N LYS A 43 1.95 15.47 -1.76
CA LYS A 43 1.69 16.92 -1.94
C LYS A 43 0.20 17.28 -1.83
N PHE A 44 -0.54 16.54 -0.99
CA PHE A 44 -2.01 16.58 -0.97
C PHE A 44 -2.59 17.97 -0.66
N ARG A 45 -1.90 18.78 0.15
CA ARG A 45 -2.39 20.10 0.58
C ARG A 45 -2.27 21.18 -0.49
N ASP A 46 -1.18 21.21 -1.25
CA ASP A 46 -0.88 22.33 -2.16
C ASP A 46 -1.06 21.97 -3.64
N ALA A 47 -0.70 20.74 -4.02
CA ALA A 47 -0.74 20.27 -5.39
C ALA A 47 -0.86 18.73 -5.38
N PRO A 48 -2.06 18.19 -5.15
CA PRO A 48 -2.25 16.76 -4.95
C PRO A 48 -1.77 15.98 -6.17
N ARG A 49 -0.90 15.00 -5.93
CA ARG A 49 -0.36 14.12 -6.95
C ARG A 49 -0.53 12.67 -6.54
N ALA A 50 -0.76 11.84 -7.54
CA ALA A 50 -0.93 10.41 -7.37
C ALA A 50 0.02 9.65 -8.29
N PHE A 51 0.50 8.50 -7.84
CA PHE A 51 0.93 7.42 -8.72
C PHE A 51 0.33 6.11 -8.21
N VAL A 52 0.22 5.13 -9.11
CA VAL A 52 -0.42 3.84 -8.82
C VAL A 52 0.60 2.73 -9.02
N LEU A 53 0.63 1.79 -8.07
CA LEU A 53 1.32 0.52 -8.21
C LEU A 53 0.27 -0.57 -8.40
N ASN A 54 0.34 -1.28 -9.53
CA ASN A 54 -0.58 -2.37 -9.86
C ASN A 54 0.11 -3.69 -9.54
N GLY A 55 -0.58 -4.61 -8.87
CA GLY A 55 0.01 -5.87 -8.41
C GLY A 55 0.07 -5.96 -6.89
N SER A 56 0.62 -7.07 -6.41
CA SER A 56 0.74 -7.29 -4.96
C SER A 56 1.80 -6.39 -4.34
N LEU A 57 1.65 -6.09 -3.04
CA LEU A 57 2.65 -5.31 -2.30
C LEU A 57 4.01 -5.99 -2.29
N ARG A 58 4.08 -7.33 -2.37
CA ARG A 58 5.36 -8.07 -2.48
C ARG A 58 6.06 -7.86 -3.82
N GLN A 59 5.31 -7.67 -4.89
CA GLN A 59 5.86 -7.42 -6.23
C GLN A 59 6.27 -5.96 -6.39
N THR A 60 5.47 -5.04 -5.87
CA THR A 60 5.62 -3.60 -6.14
C THR A 60 6.37 -2.84 -5.05
N CYS A 61 6.60 -3.44 -3.89
CA CYS A 61 7.25 -2.79 -2.74
C CYS A 61 8.29 -3.71 -2.09
N ARG A 62 9.27 -3.09 -1.43
CA ARG A 62 10.15 -3.79 -0.49
C ARG A 62 9.49 -3.80 0.88
N LEU A 63 9.15 -4.99 1.38
CA LEU A 63 8.54 -5.16 2.70
C LEU A 63 9.60 -5.47 3.75
N GLU A 64 9.55 -4.77 4.87
CA GLU A 64 10.41 -5.00 6.04
C GLU A 64 9.54 -5.17 7.30
N ALA A 65 9.96 -6.06 8.19
CA ALA A 65 9.27 -6.28 9.46
C ALA A 65 9.40 -5.02 10.33
N SER A 66 8.27 -4.46 10.74
CA SER A 66 8.22 -3.19 11.47
C SER A 66 7.42 -3.23 12.78
N ILE A 67 6.51 -4.19 12.93
CA ILE A 67 5.62 -4.29 14.09
C ILE A 67 5.55 -5.77 14.52
N PHE A 68 5.71 -6.01 15.82
CA PHE A 68 5.53 -7.33 16.43
C PHE A 68 4.20 -7.37 17.20
N GLU A 69 3.43 -8.45 17.03
CA GLU A 69 2.25 -8.74 17.86
C GLU A 69 2.62 -9.85 18.85
N ALA A 70 2.34 -9.65 20.13
CA ALA A 70 2.57 -10.64 21.17
C ALA A 70 1.23 -11.19 21.68
N LYS A 71 1.19 -12.50 21.94
CA LYS A 71 0.09 -13.18 22.63
C LYS A 71 0.64 -13.98 23.81
N ALA A 72 -0.09 -14.00 24.90
CA ALA A 72 0.21 -14.88 26.02
C ALA A 72 0.15 -16.34 25.54
N ARG A 73 1.00 -17.18 26.15
CA ARG A 73 0.98 -18.62 25.90
C ARG A 73 -0.18 -19.27 26.62
#